data_AF-A0A0A9Y0V8-F1
#
_entry.id   AF-A0A0A9Y0V8-F1
#
_cell.length_a   1.000
_cell.length_b   1.000
_cell.length_c   1.000
_cell.angle_alpha   90.00
_cell.angle_beta   90.00
_cell.angle_gamma   90.00
#
_symmetry.space_group_name_H-M   'P 1'
#
loop_
_entity.id
_entity.type
_entity.pdbx_description
1 polymer ?
#
loop_
_entity_poly.entity_id
_entity_poly.type
_entity_poly.pdbx_seq_one_letter_code
_entity_poly.pdbx_strand_id
1 'polypeptide(L)'
;TSVNVCGTKEMALLCQSMKHLKALVHISTAFSNCPNDQIAERFYDPPLKTDELIELCNSENPTIPTEKYLEGWPNTYAFTKCVAEDAIMKYAAGIPTCIVRPSIVICTRSEPIEGWIDNYYGPAGYIA
;
A
#
# COMPACT_ATOMS: atom_id res chain seq x y z
N THR A 1 -6.13 3.89 -7.68
CA THR A 1 -6.73 2.67 -7.08
C THR A 1 -6.41 1.41 -7.87
N SER A 2 -6.41 1.44 -9.20
CA SER A 2 -6.14 0.27 -10.06
C SER A 2 -4.87 -0.53 -9.70
N VAL A 3 -3.75 0.15 -9.45
CA VAL A 3 -2.48 -0.51 -9.13
C VAL A 3 -2.45 -0.96 -7.66
N ASN A 4 -2.47 -0.02 -6.71
CA ASN A 4 -2.24 -0.33 -5.30
C ASN A 4 -3.36 -1.14 -4.65
N VAL A 5 -4.63 -0.95 -5.04
CA VAL A 5 -5.78 -1.58 -4.36
C VAL A 5 -6.28 -2.76 -5.18
N CYS A 6 -6.72 -2.53 -6.43
CA CYS A 6 -7.25 -3.61 -7.27
C CYS A 6 -6.16 -4.64 -7.58
N GLY A 7 -4.96 -4.20 -7.98
CA GLY A 7 -3.83 -5.10 -8.21
C GLY A 7 -3.48 -5.95 -6.99
N THR A 8 -3.53 -5.38 -5.79
CA THR A 8 -3.32 -6.13 -4.54
C THR A 8 -4.41 -7.17 -4.29
N LYS A 9 -5.69 -6.81 -4.50
CA LYS A 9 -6.82 -7.74 -4.41
C LYS A 9 -6.67 -8.91 -5.39
N GLU A 10 -6.41 -8.63 -6.65
CA GLU A 10 -6.24 -9.68 -7.68
C GLU A 10 -5.04 -10.58 -7.40
N MET A 11 -3.91 -10.01 -6.93
CA MET A 11 -2.75 -10.80 -6.52
C MET A 11 -3.06 -11.71 -5.33
N ALA A 12 -3.81 -11.23 -4.34
CA ALA A 12 -4.23 -12.04 -3.21
C ALA A 12 -5.15 -13.19 -3.65
N LEU A 13 -6.13 -12.92 -4.51
CA LEU A 13 -7.02 -13.93 -5.09
C LEU A 13 -6.26 -14.96 -5.93
N LEU A 14 -5.27 -14.52 -6.72
CA LEU A 14 -4.40 -15.44 -7.45
C LEU A 14 -3.63 -16.35 -6.48
N CYS A 15 -3.06 -15.79 -5.41
CA CYS A 15 -2.31 -16.56 -4.42
C CYS A 15 -3.18 -17.59 -3.68
N GLN A 16 -4.46 -17.32 -3.45
CA GLN A 16 -5.42 -18.31 -2.90
C GLN A 16 -5.53 -19.57 -3.77
N SER A 17 -5.37 -19.43 -5.09
CA SER A 17 -5.45 -20.57 -6.01
C SER A 17 -4.16 -21.42 -6.06
N MET A 18 -3.08 -20.96 -5.43
CA MET A 18 -1.76 -21.61 -5.50
C MET A 18 -1.60 -22.71 -4.44
N LYS A 19 -1.67 -23.97 -4.88
CA LYS A 19 -1.54 -25.16 -4.01
C LYS A 19 -0.21 -25.27 -3.25
N HIS A 20 0.84 -24.66 -3.76
CA HIS A 20 2.20 -24.75 -3.20
C HIS A 20 2.78 -23.37 -2.82
N LEU A 21 1.91 -22.39 -2.53
CA LEU A 21 2.35 -21.07 -2.10
C LEU A 21 3.20 -21.18 -0.83
N LYS A 22 4.39 -20.55 -0.86
CA LYS A 22 5.28 -20.48 0.29
C LYS A 22 5.04 -19.24 1.14
N ALA A 23 4.89 -18.09 0.49
CA ALA A 23 4.54 -16.84 1.13
C ALA A 23 4.00 -15.84 0.10
N LEU A 24 3.07 -14.99 0.54
CA LEU A 24 2.72 -13.72 -0.09
C LEU A 24 3.33 -12.60 0.76
N VAL A 25 4.29 -11.87 0.20
CA VAL A 25 4.90 -10.71 0.87
C VAL A 25 4.40 -9.44 0.19
N HIS A 26 3.50 -8.72 0.87
CA HIS A 26 2.98 -7.46 0.39
C HIS A 26 3.84 -6.29 0.86
N ILE A 27 4.32 -5.48 -0.09
CA ILE A 27 5.09 -4.27 0.20
C ILE A 27 4.14 -3.08 0.32
N SER A 28 3.95 -2.62 1.55
CA SER A 28 3.23 -1.40 1.88
C SER A 28 4.22 -0.25 2.12
N THR A 29 3.98 0.61 3.10
CA THR A 29 4.86 1.71 3.48
C THR A 29 4.61 2.10 4.93
N ALA A 30 5.62 2.62 5.63
CA ALA A 30 5.49 3.16 6.98
C ALA A 30 4.41 4.26 7.08
N PHE A 31 4.08 4.91 5.96
CA PHE A 31 3.06 5.95 5.89
C PHE A 31 1.63 5.43 5.69
N SER A 32 1.41 4.12 5.53
CA SER A 32 0.06 3.57 5.28
C SER A 32 -0.89 3.87 6.43
N ASN A 33 -0.39 3.90 7.67
CA ASN A 33 -1.18 4.15 8.88
C ASN A 33 -0.71 5.41 9.63
N CYS A 34 -0.14 6.40 8.91
CA CYS A 34 0.40 7.64 9.49
C CYS A 34 -0.58 8.57 10.21
N PRO A 35 -1.92 8.44 10.13
CA PRO A 35 -2.80 9.17 11.05
C PRO A 35 -2.67 8.72 12.52
N ASN A 36 -2.01 7.60 12.78
CA ASN A 36 -1.75 7.11 14.13
C ASN A 36 -0.36 7.55 14.61
N ASP A 37 -0.25 8.03 15.85
CA ASP A 37 1.04 8.41 16.45
C ASP A 37 1.98 7.22 16.63
N GLN A 38 1.42 6.02 16.86
CA GLN A 38 2.18 4.78 17.01
C GLN A 38 1.62 3.69 16.10
N ILE A 39 2.50 3.16 15.25
CA ILE A 39 2.17 2.11 14.29
C ILE A 39 2.79 0.79 14.78
N ALA A 40 1.94 -0.12 15.23
CA ALA A 40 2.30 -1.47 15.66
C ALA A 40 2.19 -2.49 14.52
N GLU A 41 2.76 -3.67 14.72
CA GLU A 41 2.63 -4.84 13.82
C GLU A 41 1.23 -5.47 13.94
N ARG A 42 0.23 -4.74 13.46
CA ARG A 42 -1.16 -5.17 13.39
C ARG A 42 -1.82 -4.62 12.13
N PHE A 43 -2.97 -5.19 11.79
CA PHE A 43 -3.88 -4.59 10.83
C PHE A 43 -4.62 -3.41 11.46
N TYR A 44 -4.93 -2.43 10.62
CA TYR A 44 -5.68 -1.24 10.98
C TYR A 44 -6.92 -1.18 10.10
N ASP A 45 -8.05 -0.76 10.67
CA ASP A 45 -9.26 -0.52 9.89
C ASP A 45 -9.09 0.77 9.07
N PRO A 46 -9.21 0.71 7.73
CA PRO A 46 -9.20 1.92 6.92
C PRO A 46 -10.55 2.66 7.08
N PRO A 47 -10.57 3.98 6.85
CA PRO A 47 -11.79 4.77 6.91
C PRO A 47 -12.75 4.50 5.72
N LEU A 48 -12.25 3.80 4.70
CA LEU A 48 -13.01 3.31 3.55
C LEU A 48 -12.53 1.91 3.20
N LYS A 49 -13.44 0.94 3.15
CA LYS A 49 -13.07 -0.47 2.92
C LYS A 49 -12.70 -0.71 1.45
N THR A 50 -11.94 -1.77 1.22
CA THR A 50 -11.41 -2.11 -0.11
C THR A 50 -12.49 -2.15 -1.20
N ASP A 51 -13.58 -2.90 -0.96
CA ASP A 51 -14.64 -3.04 -1.97
C ASP A 51 -15.42 -1.74 -2.17
N GLU A 52 -15.69 -0.99 -1.10
CA GLU A 52 -16.38 0.30 -1.18
C GLU A 52 -15.59 1.30 -2.03
N LEU A 53 -14.26 1.35 -1.86
CA LEU A 53 -13.40 2.19 -2.69
C LEU A 53 -13.40 1.75 -4.16
N ILE A 54 -13.38 0.44 -4.41
CA ILE A 54 -13.41 -0.11 -5.78
C ILE A 54 -14.75 0.24 -6.45
N GLU A 55 -15.87 0.04 -5.77
CA GLU A 55 -17.21 0.37 -6.26
C GLU A 55 -17.33 1.86 -6.57
N LEU A 56 -16.86 2.72 -5.67
CA LEU A 56 -16.89 4.17 -5.87
C LEU A 56 -16.08 4.59 -7.10
N CYS A 57 -14.90 3.99 -7.30
CA CYS A 57 -14.05 4.26 -8.46
C CYS A 57 -14.63 3.75 -9.79
N ASN A 58 -15.46 2.70 -9.74
CA ASN A 58 -16.05 2.08 -10.93
C ASN A 58 -17.42 2.68 -11.30
N SER A 59 -17.96 3.60 -10.48
CA SER A 59 -19.20 4.30 -10.81
C SER A 59 -19.06 5.17 -12.08
N GLU A 60 -20.16 5.41 -12.80
CA GLU A 60 -20.16 6.18 -14.06
C GLU A 60 -19.63 7.61 -13.88
N ASN A 61 -19.82 8.19 -12.69
CA ASN A 61 -19.34 9.52 -12.31
C ASN A 61 -18.65 9.46 -10.93
N PRO A 62 -17.40 8.97 -10.86
CA PRO A 62 -16.73 8.69 -9.60
C PRO A 62 -16.46 9.98 -8.84
N THR A 63 -17.27 10.22 -7.80
CA THR A 63 -17.10 11.34 -6.88
C THR A 63 -16.57 10.79 -5.56
N ILE A 64 -15.24 10.79 -5.42
CA ILE A 64 -14.60 10.40 -4.16
C ILE A 64 -14.50 11.66 -3.30
N PRO A 65 -15.15 11.72 -2.12
CA PRO A 65 -15.02 12.85 -1.20
C PRO A 65 -13.64 12.79 -0.56
N THR A 66 -12.65 13.20 -1.36
CA THR A 66 -11.24 13.00 -1.11
C THR A 66 -10.81 13.73 0.17
N GLU A 67 -11.40 14.90 0.44
CA GLU A 67 -11.20 15.66 1.67
C GLU A 67 -11.58 14.85 2.92
N LYS A 68 -12.69 14.11 2.89
CA LYS A 68 -13.16 13.28 4.00
C LYS A 68 -12.24 12.09 4.27
N TYR A 69 -11.72 11.46 3.21
CA TYR A 69 -10.97 10.20 3.34
C TYR A 69 -9.45 10.38 3.41
N LEU A 70 -8.91 11.50 2.94
CA LEU A 70 -7.49 11.82 3.07
C LEU A 70 -7.15 12.55 4.38
N GLU A 71 -8.12 12.82 5.25
CA GLU A 71 -7.85 13.43 6.55
C GLU A 71 -6.83 12.59 7.33
N GLY A 72 -5.67 13.20 7.63
CA GLY A 72 -4.55 12.53 8.30
C GLY A 72 -3.54 11.83 7.39
N TRP A 73 -3.83 11.64 6.09
CA TRP A 73 -2.85 11.13 5.12
C TRP A 73 -2.20 12.27 4.33
N PRO A 74 -0.88 12.20 4.08
CA PRO A 74 -0.16 13.26 3.36
C PRO A 74 -0.49 13.29 1.85
N ASN A 75 -1.03 12.20 1.30
CA ASN A 75 -1.39 12.07 -0.11
C ASN A 75 -2.25 10.82 -0.36
N THR A 76 -2.80 10.73 -1.59
CA THR A 76 -3.58 9.58 -2.05
C THR A 76 -2.77 8.28 -2.10
N TYR A 77 -1.46 8.34 -2.31
CA TYR A 77 -0.61 7.14 -2.32
C TYR A 77 -0.63 6.44 -0.96
N ALA A 78 -0.33 7.17 0.12
CA ALA A 78 -0.31 6.65 1.48
C ALA A 78 -1.68 6.08 1.87
N PHE A 79 -2.76 6.80 1.55
CA PHE A 79 -4.13 6.32 1.74
C PHE A 79 -4.41 5.03 0.97
N THR A 80 -4.06 4.94 -0.32
CA THR A 80 -4.28 3.72 -1.09
C THR A 80 -3.46 2.53 -0.60
N LYS A 81 -2.29 2.76 0.03
CA LYS A 81 -1.53 1.71 0.72
C LYS A 81 -2.24 1.23 1.99
N CYS A 82 -2.89 2.12 2.75
CA CYS A 82 -3.77 1.72 3.87
C CYS A 82 -4.87 0.76 3.39
N VAL A 83 -5.60 1.16 2.35
CA VAL A 83 -6.70 0.34 1.80
C VAL A 83 -6.18 -0.96 1.17
N ALA A 84 -4.97 -0.97 0.60
CA ALA A 84 -4.34 -2.20 0.12
C ALA A 84 -4.04 -3.20 1.25
N GLU A 85 -3.71 -2.74 2.46
CA GLU A 85 -3.53 -3.63 3.62
C GLU A 85 -4.85 -4.28 4.05
N ASP A 86 -5.98 -3.55 3.97
CA ASP A 86 -7.33 -4.11 4.17
C ASP A 86 -7.66 -5.17 3.10
N ALA A 87 -7.24 -4.94 1.85
CA ALA A 87 -7.38 -5.94 0.78
C ALA A 87 -6.59 -7.23 1.11
N ILE A 88 -5.35 -7.10 1.58
CA ILE A 88 -4.56 -8.25 2.02
C ILE A 88 -5.26 -8.96 3.19
N MET A 89 -5.71 -8.23 4.19
CA MET A 89 -6.42 -8.78 5.34
C MET A 89 -7.63 -9.62 4.93
N LYS A 90 -8.40 -9.11 3.95
CA LYS A 90 -9.64 -9.73 3.47
C LYS A 90 -9.41 -10.90 2.52
N TYR A 91 -8.56 -10.74 1.51
CA TYR A 91 -8.45 -11.70 0.40
C TYR A 91 -7.29 -12.68 0.53
N ALA A 92 -6.25 -12.36 1.31
CA ALA A 92 -5.15 -13.29 1.60
C ALA A 92 -5.38 -14.09 2.90
N ALA A 93 -6.60 -14.07 3.44
CA ALA A 93 -6.95 -14.83 4.65
C ALA A 93 -6.74 -16.34 4.44
N GLY A 94 -5.99 -16.98 5.33
CA GLY A 94 -5.75 -18.43 5.26
C GLY A 94 -4.55 -18.86 4.41
N ILE A 95 -3.82 -17.93 3.82
CA ILE A 95 -2.53 -18.22 3.15
C ILE A 95 -1.35 -17.56 3.88
N PRO A 96 -0.12 -18.13 3.83
CA PRO A 96 1.05 -17.56 4.51
C PRO A 96 1.35 -16.16 3.96
N THR A 97 1.08 -15.12 4.75
CA THR A 97 1.11 -13.73 4.28
C THR A 97 1.87 -12.83 5.25
N CYS A 98 2.66 -11.91 4.72
CA CYS A 98 3.39 -10.89 5.48
C CYS A 98 3.20 -9.52 4.82
N ILE A 99 3.06 -8.47 5.63
CA ILE A 99 3.09 -7.08 5.18
C ILE A 99 4.38 -6.44 5.67
N VAL A 100 5.15 -5.88 4.74
CA VAL A 100 6.35 -5.10 5.06
C VAL A 100 6.05 -3.63 4.83
N ARG A 101 6.31 -2.78 5.83
CA ARG A 101 6.06 -1.33 5.80
C ARG A 101 7.39 -0.55 5.81
N PRO A 102 8.14 -0.49 4.69
CA PRO A 102 9.38 0.26 4.63
C PRO A 102 9.14 1.77 4.78
N SER A 103 10.13 2.47 5.34
CA SER A 103 10.20 3.93 5.29
C SER A 103 10.60 4.42 3.88
N ILE A 104 10.98 5.69 3.76
CA ILE A 104 11.50 6.23 2.50
C ILE A 104 12.82 5.55 2.18
N VAL A 105 12.87 4.89 1.02
CA VAL A 105 14.09 4.35 0.44
C VAL A 105 14.70 5.42 -0.47
N ILE A 106 16.00 5.68 -0.31
CA ILE A 106 16.75 6.66 -1.10
C ILE A 106 17.79 5.93 -1.96
N CYS A 107 18.92 6.58 -2.25
CA CYS A 107 19.99 6.00 -3.03
C CYS A 107 20.59 4.73 -2.41
N THR A 108 21.18 3.92 -3.27
CA THR A 108 21.94 2.74 -2.90
C THR A 108 23.15 3.12 -2.04
N ARG A 109 23.33 2.42 -0.92
CA ARG A 109 24.50 2.63 -0.06
C ARG A 109 25.80 2.14 -0.68
N SER A 110 25.76 1.07 -1.50
CA SER A 110 26.99 0.44 -2.02
C SER A 110 26.81 -0.23 -3.38
N GLU A 111 25.80 -1.08 -3.54
CA GLU A 111 25.59 -1.85 -4.78
C GLU A 111 24.32 -1.40 -5.52
N PRO A 112 24.28 -1.45 -6.86
CA PRO A 112 25.41 -1.78 -7.76
C PRO A 112 26.40 -0.62 -7.95
N ILE A 113 25.98 0.61 -7.66
CA ILE A 113 26.79 1.84 -7.70
C ILE A 113 26.39 2.64 -6.46
N GLU A 114 27.34 3.13 -5.67
CA GLU A 114 27.06 3.96 -4.49
C GLU A 114 26.41 5.29 -4.90
N GLY A 115 25.37 5.71 -4.17
CA GLY A 115 24.63 6.94 -4.45
C GLY A 115 23.72 6.85 -5.68
N TRP A 116 23.60 5.68 -6.32
CA TRP A 116 22.74 5.54 -7.50
C TRP A 116 21.28 5.76 -7.14
N ILE A 117 20.62 6.52 -7.99
CA ILE A 117 19.19 6.76 -7.94
C ILE A 117 18.63 6.91 -9.35
N ASP A 118 17.41 6.40 -9.56
CA ASP A 118 16.73 6.45 -10.85
C ASP A 118 15.94 7.76 -11.06
N ASN A 119 15.69 8.52 -10.00
CA ASN A 119 14.95 9.78 -10.05
C ASN A 119 15.33 10.74 -8.92
N TYR A 120 15.16 12.04 -9.16
CA TYR A 120 15.41 13.10 -8.18
C TYR A 120 14.13 13.55 -7.45
N TYR A 121 13.11 12.70 -7.33
CA TYR A 121 11.84 13.10 -6.71
C TYR A 121 11.87 13.00 -5.19
N GLY A 122 11.34 14.03 -4.53
CA GLY A 122 11.23 14.03 -3.07
C GLY A 122 12.59 14.04 -2.37
N PRO A 123 12.79 13.30 -1.25
CA PRO A 123 14.02 13.34 -0.46
C PRO A 123 15.28 13.01 -1.24
N ALA A 124 15.15 12.15 -2.24
CA ALA A 124 16.20 11.81 -3.21
C ALA A 124 16.87 13.04 -3.84
N GLY A 125 16.07 14.01 -4.31
CA GLY A 125 16.58 15.23 -4.94
C GLY A 125 17.18 16.24 -3.97
N TYR A 126 16.91 16.12 -2.67
CA TYR A 126 17.51 16.98 -1.64
C TYR A 126 18.85 16.46 -1.13
N ILE A 127 19.10 15.16 -1.25
CA ILE A 127 20.31 14.50 -0.73
C ILE A 127 21.38 14.32 -1.84
N ALA A 128 20.97 14.40 -3.11
CA ALA A 128 21.85 14.26 -4.27
C ALA A 128 22.66 15.53 -4.62
#